data_AF-A0A496DMG9-F1
#
_entry.id   AF-A0A496DMG9-F1
#
_cell.length_a   1.000
_cell.length_b   1.000
_cell.length_c   1.000
_cell.angle_alpha   90.00
_cell.angle_beta   90.00
_cell.angle_gamma   90.00
#
_symmetry.space_group_name_H-M   'P 1'
#
loop_
_entity.id
_entity.type
_entity.pdbx_description
1 polymer ?
#
loop_
_entity_poly.entity_id
_entity_poly.type
_entity_poly.pdbx_seq_one_letter_code
_entity_poly.pdbx_strand_id
1 'polypeptide(L)' 'LPEDDNLLDNQDLCLLFKVSIKTLQRYRAIGALPYFTISGKVYYKASDVREFIKERFSVTTLRQFEKEHCTKKKK' A
#
# COMPACT_ATOMS: atom_id res chain seq x y z
N LEU A 1 12.42 -5.24 14.97
CA LEU A 1 11.61 -6.15 14.13
C LEU A 1 11.76 -5.68 12.70
N PRO A 2 12.17 -6.53 11.76
CA PRO A 2 12.32 -6.13 10.35
C PRO A 2 10.96 -5.64 9.83
N GLU A 3 10.96 -4.43 9.25
CA GLU A 3 9.75 -3.68 8.88
C GLU A 3 9.03 -4.24 7.64
N ASP A 4 9.53 -5.36 7.09
CA ASP A 4 9.07 -6.02 5.87
C ASP A 4 7.91 -7.02 6.08
N ASP A 5 7.57 -7.39 7.32
CA ASP A 5 6.41 -8.24 7.64
C ASP A 5 5.11 -7.45 7.89
N ASN A 6 5.08 -6.16 7.55
CA ASN A 6 3.86 -5.37 7.67
C ASN A 6 2.87 -5.77 6.55
N LEU A 7 1.90 -6.58 6.92
CA LEU A 7 0.76 -6.97 6.10
C LEU A 7 -0.29 -5.88 6.18
N LEU A 8 -0.57 -5.22 5.06
CA LEU A 8 -1.58 -4.18 4.94
C LEU A 8 -2.90 -4.83 4.55
N ASP A 9 -4.00 -4.43 5.18
CA ASP A 9 -5.33 -4.86 4.78
C ASP A 9 -6.01 -3.84 3.84
N ASN A 10 -7.30 -4.03 3.57
CA ASN A 10 -8.06 -3.08 2.73
C ASN A 10 -8.18 -1.70 3.37
N GLN A 11 -8.24 -1.63 4.70
CA GLN A 11 -8.41 -0.38 5.43
C GLN A 11 -7.11 0.41 5.42
N ASP A 12 -6.00 -0.26 5.69
CA ASP A 12 -4.66 0.32 5.58
C ASP A 12 -4.43 0.88 4.19
N LEU A 13 -4.73 0.11 3.14
CA LEU A 13 -4.55 0.62 1.78
C LEU A 13 -5.50 1.76 1.41
N CYS A 14 -6.77 1.71 1.84
CA CYS A 14 -7.69 2.83 1.62
C CYS A 14 -7.14 4.12 2.24
N LEU A 15 -6.59 4.02 3.46
CA LEU A 15 -5.97 5.14 4.15
C LEU A 15 -4.69 5.58 3.43
N LEU A 16 -3.85 4.62 3.05
CA LEU A 16 -2.55 4.85 2.44
C LEU A 16 -2.63 5.57 1.09
N PHE A 17 -3.51 5.08 0.22
CA PHE A 17 -3.71 5.65 -1.11
C PHE A 17 -4.72 6.80 -1.11
N LYS A 18 -5.45 7.00 -0.01
CA LYS A 18 -6.65 7.87 0.07
C LYS A 18 -7.66 7.57 -1.03
N VAL A 19 -7.84 6.29 -1.33
CA VAL A 19 -8.78 5.81 -2.34
C VAL A 19 -9.90 5.02 -1.70
N SER A 20 -11.01 4.90 -2.43
CA SER A 20 -12.09 4.01 -2.04
C SER A 20 -11.77 2.55 -2.38
N ILE A 21 -12.45 1.62 -1.69
CA ILE A 21 -12.41 0.17 -1.95
C ILE A 21 -12.61 -0.15 -3.45
N LYS A 22 -13.46 0.61 -4.16
CA LYS A 22 -13.68 0.42 -5.61
C LYS A 22 -12.40 0.63 -6.45
N THR A 23 -11.55 1.57 -6.07
CA THR A 23 -10.27 1.79 -6.75
C THR A 23 -9.31 0.63 -6.48
N LEU A 24 -9.26 0.11 -5.24
CA LEU A 24 -8.49 -1.09 -4.91
C LEU A 24 -8.98 -2.32 -5.67
N GLN A 25 -10.30 -2.51 -5.80
CA GLN A 25 -10.88 -3.58 -6.62
C GLN A 25 -10.43 -3.46 -8.08
N ARG A 26 -10.39 -2.24 -8.64
CA ARG A 26 -9.88 -2.02 -10.00
C ARG A 26 -8.41 -2.38 -10.11
N TYR A 27 -7.57 -2.01 -9.14
CA TYR A 27 -6.15 -2.39 -9.13
C TYR A 27 -5.93 -3.90 -9.06
N ARG A 28 -6.78 -4.62 -8.32
CA ARG A 28 -6.78 -6.10 -8.34
C ARG A 28 -7.22 -6.66 -9.69
N ALA A 29 -8.31 -6.12 -10.26
CA ALA A 29 -8.87 -6.60 -11.51
C ALA A 29 -7.91 -6.44 -12.70
N ILE A 30 -7.11 -5.37 -12.71
CA ILE A 30 -6.07 -5.16 -13.73
C ILE A 30 -4.74 -5.85 -13.39
N GLY A 31 -4.64 -6.53 -12.26
CA GLY A 31 -3.42 -7.23 -11.81
C GLY A 31 -2.27 -6.30 -11.43
N ALA A 32 -2.53 -5.02 -11.15
CA ALA A 32 -1.47 -4.06 -10.89
C ALA A 32 -0.98 -4.08 -9.43
N LEU A 33 -1.81 -4.56 -8.48
CA LEU A 33 -1.42 -4.71 -7.09
C LEU A 33 -1.51 -6.19 -6.64
N PRO A 34 -0.39 -6.84 -6.30
CA PRO A 34 -0.39 -8.20 -5.79
C PRO A 34 -1.12 -8.29 -4.46
N TYR A 35 -1.99 -9.29 -4.30
CA TYR A 35 -2.73 -9.52 -3.07
C TYR A 35 -2.75 -11.01 -2.74
N PHE A 36 -2.95 -11.33 -1.46
CA PHE A 36 -3.14 -12.69 -0.98
C PHE A 36 -4.25 -12.71 0.05
N THR A 37 -4.85 -13.88 0.25
CA THR A 37 -5.94 -14.04 1.20
C THR A 37 -5.49 -14.90 2.38
N ILE A 38 -5.66 -14.39 3.58
CA ILE A 38 -5.44 -15.13 4.83
C ILE A 38 -6.78 -15.21 5.54
N SER A 39 -7.25 -16.43 5.81
CA SER A 39 -8.51 -16.68 6.54
C SER A 39 -9.73 -15.93 5.94
N GLY A 40 -9.81 -15.85 4.61
CA GLY A 40 -10.90 -15.19 3.89
C GLY A 40 -10.83 -13.65 3.84
N LYS A 41 -9.81 -13.05 4.47
CA LYS A 41 -9.52 -11.61 4.36
C LYS A 41 -8.38 -11.37 3.38
N VAL A 42 -8.45 -10.27 2.66
CA VAL A 42 -7.40 -9.90 1.70
C VAL A 42 -6.36 -9.02 2.37
N TYR A 43 -5.10 -9.37 2.13
CA TYR A 43 -3.93 -8.72 2.65
C TYR A 43 -2.92 -8.45 1.52
N TYR A 44 -2.00 -7.54 1.80
CA TYR A 44 -1.03 -7.02 0.87
C TYR A 44 0.31 -6.86 1.57
N LYS A 45 1.42 -7.10 0.86
CA LYS A 45 2.74 -6.91 1.45
C LYS A 45 3.12 -5.44 1.35
N ALA A 46 3.65 -4.88 2.44
CA ALA A 46 4.17 -3.51 2.41
C ALA A 46 5.29 -3.32 1.37
N SER A 47 6.08 -4.35 1.05
CA SER A 47 7.07 -4.33 -0.04
C SER A 47 6.43 -4.03 -1.40
N ASP A 48 5.42 -4.83 -1.75
CA ASP A 48 4.77 -4.81 -3.06
C ASP A 48 3.94 -3.54 -3.23
N VAL A 49 3.29 -3.10 -2.14
CA VAL A 49 2.54 -1.84 -2.08
C VAL A 49 3.47 -0.64 -2.28
N ARG A 50 4.66 -0.65 -1.67
CA ARG A 50 5.65 0.42 -1.86
C ARG A 50 6.12 0.52 -3.31
N GLU A 51 6.44 -0.62 -3.92
CA GLU A 51 6.85 -0.68 -5.31
C GLU A 51 5.73 -0.22 -6.25
N PHE A 52 4.50 -0.64 -5.98
CA PHE A 52 3.31 -0.20 -6.72
C PHE A 52 3.08 1.31 -6.63
N ILE A 53 3.21 1.91 -5.44
CA ILE A 53 3.13 3.37 -5.26
C ILE A 53 4.23 4.05 -6.10
N LYS A 54 5.45 3.51 -6.05
CA LYS A 54 6.60 4.07 -6.77
C LYS A 54 6.46 4.01 -8.30
N GLU A 55 5.83 2.95 -8.81
CA GLU A 55 5.69 2.72 -10.26
C GLU A 55 4.42 3.33 -10.87
N ARG A 56 3.29 3.33 -10.14
CA ARG A 56 1.97 3.71 -10.69
C ARG A 56 1.41 5.01 -10.16
N PHE A 57 1.87 5.52 -9.01
CA PHE A 57 1.43 6.79 -8.45
C PHE A 57 2.49 7.88 -8.70
N SER A 58 2.17 8.88 -9.53
CA SER A 58 3.06 10.03 -9.75
C SER A 58 3.26 10.84 -8.47
N VAL A 59 4.45 11.43 -8.32
CA VAL A 59 5.05 12.28 -7.26
C VAL A 59 4.13 12.87 -6.18
N THR A 60 2.90 13.25 -6.54
CA THR A 60 1.87 13.78 -5.64
C THR A 60 1.49 12.82 -4.50
N THR A 61 1.34 11.51 -4.75
CA THR A 61 0.95 10.54 -3.69
C THR A 61 2.16 10.01 -2.90
N LEU A 62 3.32 9.84 -3.56
CA LEU A 62 4.58 9.48 -2.91
C LEU A 62 4.97 10.47 -1.80
N ARG A 63 4.87 11.78 -2.06
CA ARG A 63 5.17 12.82 -1.07
C ARG A 63 4.29 12.76 0.18
N GLN A 64 3.08 12.22 0.05
CA GLN A 64 2.13 12.10 1.16
C GLN A 64 2.36 10.80 1.95
N PHE A 65 2.66 9.69 1.25
CA PHE A 65 3.12 8.45 1.87
C PHE A 65 4.42 8.64 2.68
N GLU A 66 5.43 9.32 2.12
CA GLU A 66 6.68 9.61 2.84
C GLU A 66 6.48 10.54 4.04
N LYS A 67 5.53 11.49 3.96
CA LYS A 67 5.17 12.35 5.10
C LYS A 67 4.51 11.58 6.25
N GLU A 68 3.69 10.58 5.94
CA GLU A 68 2.91 9.83 6.93
C GLU A 68 3.69 8.62 7.49
N HIS A 69 4.59 8.01 6.69
CA HIS A 69 5.37 6.82 7.07
C HIS A 69 6.87 7.04 7.32
N CYS A 70 7.42 8.26 7.14
CA CYS A 70 8.76 8.60 7.62
C CYS A 70 8.69 9.59 8.79
N THR A 71 8.47 9.07 9.99
CA THR A 71 9.01 9.65 11.21
C THR A 71 9.97 8.67 11.88
N LYS A 72 11.12 8.44 11.24
CA LYS A 72 12.44 8.25 11.88
C LYS A 72 13.52 7.95 10.84
N LYS A 73 14.15 9.02 10.34
CA LYS A 73 15.61 9.19 10.37
C LYS A 73 15.93 10.69 10.30
N LYS A 74 15.87 11.36 11.45
CA LYS A 74 16.73 12.52 11.71
C LYS A 74 17.82 12.03 12.65
N LYS A 75 19.03 11.98 12.08
CA LYS A 75 20.38 12.10 12.65
C LYS A 75 20.59 11.65 14.09
#